data_AF-A0A6A6LQA3-F1
#
_entry.id   AF-A0A6A6LQA3-F1
#
_cell.length_a   1.000
_cell.length_b   1.000
_cell.length_c   1.000
_cell.angle_alpha   90.00
_cell.angle_beta   90.00
_cell.angle_gamma   90.00
#
_symmetry.space_group_name_H-M   'P 1'
#
loop_
_entity.id
_entity.type
_entity.pdbx_description
1 polymer ?
#
loop_
_entity_poly.entity_id
_entity_poly.type
_entity_poly.pdbx_seq_one_letter_code
_entity_poly.pdbx_strand_id
1 'polypeptide(L)'
;MIRLYCQSESINQLATHFCKVIVVERLPSGVFAHPFELQHLLQRGVFTDVAVFGDTNLELPSVASNRSVVEIHMNVSPNIFFGQTNELEISIDLPLHARYQPLGKSGYSMVEFGAPDLFVRCCMEGNLNDQSCLFALSSDSVETKTGAVVWRIPSY
;
A
#
# COMPACT_ATOMS: atom_id res chain seq x y z
N MET A 1 7.77 6.30 -1.84
CA MET A 1 8.24 5.39 -0.78
C MET A 1 7.33 5.46 0.43
N ILE A 2 6.47 4.47 0.59
CA ILE A 2 5.73 4.21 1.83
C ILE A 2 6.54 3.18 2.60
N ARG A 3 6.94 3.50 3.83
CA ARG A 3 7.62 2.56 4.74
C ARG A 3 6.71 2.25 5.92
N LEU A 4 6.50 0.96 6.16
CA LEU A 4 5.67 0.44 7.25
C LEU A 4 6.54 -0.46 8.12
N TYR A 5 6.41 -0.29 9.43
CA TYR A 5 7.00 -1.17 10.42
C TYR A 5 5.87 -1.84 11.19
N CYS A 6 5.92 -3.17 11.30
CA CYS A 6 4.93 -3.92 12.05
C CYS A 6 5.59 -4.73 13.17
N GLN A 7 5.08 -4.57 14.39
CA GLN A 7 5.44 -5.39 15.54
C GLN A 7 4.24 -6.25 15.95
N SER A 8 4.31 -7.58 15.83
CA SER A 8 3.28 -8.44 16.40
C SER A 8 3.86 -9.73 16.98
N GLU A 9 3.42 -10.12 18.17
CA GLU A 9 3.78 -11.40 18.80
C GLU A 9 3.30 -12.61 17.99
N SER A 10 2.25 -12.43 17.18
CA SER A 10 1.69 -13.42 16.25
C SER A 10 2.57 -13.72 15.02
N ILE A 11 3.50 -12.82 14.66
CA ILE A 11 4.38 -12.98 13.48
C ILE A 11 5.37 -14.15 13.66
N ASN A 12 5.81 -14.42 14.89
CA ASN A 12 6.77 -15.48 15.18
C ASN A 12 6.23 -16.90 14.90
N GLN A 13 4.91 -17.09 14.91
CA GLN A 13 4.27 -18.36 14.53
C GLN A 13 4.09 -18.51 13.02
N LEU A 14 4.12 -17.39 12.26
CA LEU A 14 3.92 -17.34 10.81
C LEU A 14 5.24 -17.56 10.04
N ALA A 15 6.38 -17.52 10.72
CA ALA A 15 7.74 -17.62 10.16
C ALA A 15 8.07 -18.96 9.44
N THR A 16 7.22 -19.97 9.52
CA THR A 16 7.39 -21.27 8.84
C THR A 16 6.57 -21.40 7.55
N HIS A 17 5.84 -20.36 7.13
CA HIS A 17 4.82 -20.46 6.09
C HIS A 17 4.97 -19.41 4.98
N PHE A 18 4.47 -19.73 3.78
CA PHE A 18 4.33 -18.74 2.71
C PHE A 18 3.26 -17.71 3.10
N CYS A 19 3.71 -16.49 3.38
CA CYS A 19 2.87 -15.36 3.73
C CYS A 19 2.85 -14.32 2.61
N LYS A 20 1.65 -13.87 2.28
CA LYS A 20 1.39 -12.72 1.41
C LYS A 20 1.04 -11.53 2.26
N VAL A 21 1.66 -10.39 1.98
CA VAL A 21 1.24 -9.10 2.51
C VAL A 21 0.34 -8.43 1.47
N ILE A 22 -0.76 -7.88 1.95
CA ILE A 22 -1.72 -7.12 1.15
C ILE A 22 -1.74 -5.70 1.72
N VAL A 23 -1.43 -4.72 0.87
CA VAL A 23 -1.46 -3.30 1.22
C VAL A 23 -2.58 -2.64 0.46
N VAL A 24 -3.47 -1.95 1.17
CA VAL A 24 -4.58 -1.20 0.59
C VAL A 24 -4.37 0.28 0.91
N GLU A 25 -4.00 1.05 -0.11
CA GLU A 25 -3.73 2.48 -0.01
C GLU A 25 -4.93 3.28 -0.55
N ARG A 26 -5.52 4.12 0.31
CA ARG A 26 -6.66 4.99 -0.05
C ARG A 26 -6.16 6.34 -0.51
N LEU A 27 -5.99 6.50 -1.81
CA LEU A 27 -5.42 7.70 -2.38
C LEU A 27 -6.31 8.93 -2.12
N PRO A 28 -5.69 10.09 -1.83
CA PRO A 28 -6.42 11.34 -1.66
C PRO A 28 -7.01 11.84 -2.99
N SER A 29 -7.95 12.77 -2.89
CA SER A 29 -8.66 13.29 -4.07
C SER A 29 -7.70 13.99 -5.03
N GLY A 30 -7.85 13.73 -6.33
CA GLY A 30 -6.92 14.24 -7.33
C GLY A 30 -5.58 13.50 -7.42
N VAL A 31 -5.37 12.42 -6.65
CA VAL A 31 -4.21 11.53 -6.78
C VAL A 31 -4.68 10.15 -7.24
N PHE A 32 -3.93 9.54 -8.15
CA PHE A 32 -4.21 8.20 -8.66
C PHE A 32 -2.93 7.46 -9.01
N ALA A 33 -2.99 6.13 -9.00
CA ALA A 33 -1.91 5.29 -9.51
C ALA A 33 -2.19 4.89 -10.97
N HIS A 34 -1.15 4.93 -11.80
CA HIS A 34 -1.31 4.65 -13.23
C HIS A 34 -1.34 3.14 -13.51
N PRO A 35 -2.44 2.57 -14.05
CA PRO A 35 -2.59 1.12 -14.20
C PRO A 35 -1.49 0.45 -15.02
N PHE A 36 -1.03 1.10 -16.10
CA PHE A 36 0.02 0.52 -16.96
C PHE A 36 1.40 0.51 -16.27
N GLU A 37 1.68 1.47 -15.40
CA GLU A 37 2.94 1.48 -14.65
C GLU A 37 2.93 0.39 -13.57
N LEU A 38 1.78 0.17 -12.94
CA LEU A 38 1.59 -0.93 -12.00
C LEU A 38 1.65 -2.31 -12.67
N GLN A 39 1.05 -2.44 -13.85
CA GLN A 39 1.12 -3.68 -14.63
C GLN A 39 2.56 -4.04 -15.00
N HIS A 40 3.39 -3.05 -15.27
CA HIS A 40 4.81 -3.26 -15.53
C HIS A 40 5.58 -3.73 -14.28
N LEU A 41 5.21 -3.25 -13.09
CA LEU A 41 5.77 -3.74 -11.82
C LEU A 41 5.34 -5.19 -11.53
N LEU A 42 4.10 -5.55 -11.85
CA LEU A 42 3.59 -6.92 -11.79
C LEU A 42 4.38 -7.84 -12.74
N GLN A 43 4.60 -7.43 -13.98
CA GLN A 43 5.37 -8.21 -14.98
C GLN A 43 6.82 -8.44 -14.59
N ARG A 44 7.43 -7.49 -13.85
CA ARG A 44 8.79 -7.60 -13.32
C ARG A 44 8.88 -8.46 -12.04
N GLY A 45 7.75 -8.94 -11.52
CA GLY A 45 7.69 -9.71 -10.28
C GLY A 45 7.94 -8.89 -9.02
N VAL A 46 7.85 -7.55 -9.08
CA VAL A 46 7.93 -6.69 -7.90
C VAL A 46 6.70 -6.90 -7.02
N PHE A 47 5.54 -6.98 -7.66
CA PHE A 47 4.27 -7.34 -7.02
C PHE A 47 3.81 -8.70 -7.52
N THR A 48 3.07 -9.42 -6.68
CA THR A 48 2.45 -10.71 -7.04
C THR A 48 1.05 -10.52 -7.60
N ASP A 49 0.36 -9.47 -7.17
CA ASP A 49 -0.91 -9.02 -7.73
C ASP A 49 -1.07 -7.52 -7.44
N VAL A 50 -1.85 -6.83 -8.27
CA VAL A 50 -2.15 -5.41 -8.10
C VAL A 50 -3.51 -5.07 -8.71
N ALA A 51 -4.31 -4.30 -7.96
CA ALA A 51 -5.59 -3.80 -8.42
C ALA A 51 -5.72 -2.30 -8.14
N VAL A 52 -6.32 -1.58 -9.09
CA VAL A 52 -6.67 -0.17 -8.94
C VAL A 52 -8.18 -0.03 -9.05
N PHE A 53 -8.77 0.59 -8.04
CA PHE A 53 -10.19 0.87 -7.96
C PHE A 53 -10.43 2.38 -8.05
N GLY A 54 -11.53 2.76 -8.69
CA GLY A 54 -11.91 4.16 -8.85
C GLY A 54 -11.38 4.77 -10.14
N ASP A 55 -11.23 6.10 -10.13
CA ASP A 55 -10.99 6.88 -11.34
C ASP A 55 -9.48 7.09 -11.61
N THR A 56 -9.01 6.53 -12.72
CA THR A 56 -7.64 6.64 -13.22
C THR A 56 -7.50 7.51 -14.49
N ASN A 57 -8.56 8.23 -14.89
CA ASN A 57 -8.51 9.11 -16.05
C ASN A 57 -7.70 10.37 -15.75
N LEU A 58 -6.50 10.47 -16.34
CA LEU A 58 -5.59 11.60 -16.16
C LEU A 58 -6.25 12.94 -16.53
N GLU A 59 -7.16 12.95 -17.50
CA GLU A 59 -7.77 14.17 -18.03
C GLU A 59 -8.93 14.69 -17.19
N LEU A 60 -9.44 13.91 -16.22
CA LEU A 60 -10.51 14.38 -15.35
C LEU A 60 -9.95 15.36 -14.30
N PRO A 61 -10.59 16.52 -14.10
CA PRO A 61 -10.14 17.48 -13.09
C PRO A 61 -10.40 16.93 -11.68
N SER A 62 -9.59 17.36 -10.71
CA SER A 62 -9.67 16.87 -9.32
C SER A 62 -11.06 17.04 -8.69
N VAL A 63 -11.81 18.07 -9.09
CA VAL A 63 -13.18 18.36 -8.58
C VAL A 63 -14.24 17.37 -9.06
N ALA A 64 -14.01 16.70 -10.19
CA ALA A 64 -14.93 15.73 -10.78
C ALA A 64 -14.44 14.28 -10.59
N SER A 65 -13.26 14.10 -10.02
CA SER A 65 -12.64 12.82 -9.79
C SER A 65 -13.11 12.22 -8.47
N ASN A 66 -13.44 10.93 -8.52
CA ASN A 66 -13.59 10.13 -7.31
C ASN A 66 -12.22 9.75 -6.73
N ARG A 67 -12.19 9.44 -5.43
CA ARG A 67 -10.99 8.86 -4.80
C ARG A 67 -10.71 7.48 -5.39
N SER A 68 -9.43 7.19 -5.56
CA SER A 68 -8.96 5.88 -6.01
C SER A 68 -8.36 5.09 -4.85
N VAL A 69 -8.38 3.77 -4.96
CA VAL A 69 -7.80 2.86 -3.99
C VAL A 69 -6.89 1.90 -4.75
N VAL A 70 -5.71 1.64 -4.20
CA VAL A 70 -4.76 0.70 -4.78
C VAL A 70 -4.56 -0.44 -3.81
N GLU A 71 -4.72 -1.67 -4.29
CA GLU A 71 -4.47 -2.89 -3.56
C GLU A 71 -3.26 -3.60 -4.16
N ILE A 72 -2.29 -3.95 -3.32
CA ILE A 72 -0.99 -4.51 -3.74
C ILE A 72 -0.74 -5.77 -2.94
N HIS A 73 -0.39 -6.86 -3.64
CA HIS A 73 -0.04 -8.12 -3.01
C HIS A 73 1.43 -8.41 -3.23
N MET A 74 2.15 -8.75 -2.16
CA MET A 74 3.58 -9.08 -2.20
C MET A 74 3.87 -10.34 -1.37
N ASN A 75 4.79 -11.18 -1.84
CA ASN A 75 5.27 -12.31 -1.06
C ASN A 75 6.28 -11.81 -0.03
N VAL A 76 6.15 -12.27 1.21
CA VAL A 76 7.16 -12.06 2.24
C VAL A 76 7.95 -13.35 2.41
N SER A 77 9.28 -13.26 2.23
CA SER A 77 10.14 -14.42 2.44
C SER A 77 10.22 -14.75 3.94
N PRO A 78 10.16 -16.03 4.32
CA PRO A 78 10.20 -16.45 5.73
C PRO A 78 11.43 -15.92 6.49
N ASN A 79 12.56 -15.79 5.79
CA ASN A 79 13.83 -15.31 6.35
C ASN A 79 13.78 -13.88 6.91
N ILE A 80 12.81 -13.05 6.51
CA ILE A 80 12.64 -11.69 7.04
C ILE A 80 12.14 -11.74 8.50
N PHE A 81 11.47 -12.82 8.90
CA PHE A 81 10.99 -13.03 10.26
C PHE A 81 12.04 -13.63 11.21
N PHE A 82 13.24 -13.99 10.72
CA PHE A 82 14.31 -14.62 11.52
C PHE A 82 15.37 -13.63 12.05
N GLY A 83 15.25 -12.34 11.76
CA GLY A 83 16.09 -11.30 12.35
C GLY A 83 15.72 -11.06 13.82
N GLN A 84 16.71 -10.81 14.68
CA GLN A 84 16.59 -10.66 16.15
C GLN A 84 15.67 -9.50 16.64
N THR A 85 14.91 -8.87 15.75
CA THR A 85 13.94 -7.81 16.01
C THR A 85 12.60 -8.25 15.43
N ASN A 86 11.56 -8.34 16.26
CA ASN A 86 10.18 -8.71 15.85
C ASN A 86 9.51 -7.63 14.95
N GLU A 87 10.26 -6.95 14.09
CA GLU A 87 9.85 -5.79 13.30
C GLU A 87 9.94 -6.15 11.81
N LEU A 88 8.79 -6.27 11.15
CA LEU A 88 8.70 -6.45 9.70
C LEU A 88 8.73 -5.06 9.03
N GLU A 89 9.81 -4.74 8.32
CA GLU A 89 9.88 -3.54 7.48
C GLU A 89 9.35 -3.85 6.07
N ILE A 90 8.25 -3.19 5.70
CA ILE A 90 7.68 -3.24 4.35
C ILE A 90 7.90 -1.87 3.71
N SER A 91 8.63 -1.85 2.60
CA SER A 91 8.84 -0.66 1.79
C SER A 91 8.21 -0.84 0.41
N ILE A 92 7.33 0.09 0.03
CA ILE A 92 6.63 0.05 -1.25
C ILE A 92 6.85 1.38 -1.98
N ASP A 93 7.24 1.27 -3.25
CA ASP A 93 7.29 2.37 -4.18
C ASP A 93 6.14 2.27 -5.19
N LEU A 94 5.22 3.22 -5.09
CA LEU A 94 4.02 3.27 -5.90
C LEU A 94 4.12 4.41 -6.93
N PRO A 95 3.98 4.14 -8.24
CA PRO A 95 3.87 5.17 -9.25
C PRO A 95 2.56 5.94 -9.10
N LEU A 96 2.65 7.14 -8.54
CA LEU A 96 1.52 8.01 -8.24
C LEU A 96 1.57 9.28 -9.07
N HIS A 97 0.40 9.70 -9.55
CA HIS A 97 0.20 10.89 -10.37
C HIS A 97 -0.80 11.82 -9.70
N ALA A 98 -0.61 13.11 -9.93
CA ALA A 98 -1.50 14.16 -9.45
C ALA A 98 -2.22 14.82 -10.62
N ARG A 99 -3.55 14.94 -10.49
CA ARG A 99 -4.39 15.73 -11.39
C ARG A 99 -4.20 17.22 -11.11
N TYR A 100 -4.55 18.03 -12.12
CA TYR A 100 -4.62 19.47 -11.95
C TYR A 100 -5.54 19.84 -10.79
N GLN A 101 -5.01 20.69 -9.92
CA GLN A 101 -5.70 21.19 -8.74
C GLN A 101 -6.42 22.49 -9.09
N PRO A 102 -7.58 22.77 -8.48
CA PRO A 102 -8.26 24.04 -8.68
C PRO A 102 -7.33 25.21 -8.32
N LEU A 103 -7.49 26.34 -9.02
CA LEU A 103 -6.79 27.59 -8.76
C LEU A 103 -6.89 27.98 -7.27
N GLY A 104 -5.79 27.81 -6.55
CA GLY A 104 -5.66 28.19 -5.14
C GLY A 104 -5.03 29.57 -4.98
N LYS A 105 -5.39 30.30 -3.92
CA LYS A 105 -4.80 31.61 -3.59
C LYS A 105 -3.28 31.56 -3.39
N SER A 106 -2.75 30.41 -2.98
CA SER A 106 -1.33 30.14 -2.71
C SER A 106 -0.55 29.67 -3.93
N GLY A 107 -1.21 29.36 -5.06
CA GLY A 107 -0.59 28.73 -6.24
C GLY A 107 -0.24 27.25 -6.07
N TYR A 108 -0.58 26.64 -4.92
CA TYR A 108 -0.36 25.23 -4.63
C TYR A 108 -1.48 24.64 -3.77
N SER A 109 -1.79 23.38 -4.01
CA SER A 109 -2.67 22.55 -3.18
C SER A 109 -1.83 21.57 -2.35
N MET A 110 -2.20 21.40 -1.08
CA MET A 110 -1.57 20.46 -0.17
C MET A 110 -2.44 19.21 -0.10
N VAL A 111 -1.85 18.06 -0.41
CA VAL A 111 -2.54 16.77 -0.43
C VAL A 111 -1.88 15.86 0.57
N GLU A 112 -2.62 15.53 1.63
CA GLU A 112 -2.16 14.67 2.71
C GLU A 112 -2.61 13.22 2.46
N PHE A 113 -1.68 12.30 2.62
CA PHE A 113 -1.91 10.87 2.53
C PHE A 113 -2.28 10.31 3.90
N GLY A 114 -3.22 9.37 3.90
CA GLY A 114 -3.56 8.60 5.09
C GLY A 114 -2.58 7.45 5.32
N ALA A 115 -2.79 6.72 6.43
CA ALA A 115 -2.14 5.44 6.61
C ALA A 115 -2.81 4.38 5.71
N PRO A 116 -2.03 3.46 5.09
CA PRO A 116 -2.57 2.31 4.39
C PRO A 116 -3.19 1.30 5.36
N ASP A 117 -4.17 0.54 4.87
CA ASP A 117 -4.65 -0.66 5.56
C ASP A 117 -3.70 -1.84 5.20
N LEU A 118 -3.22 -2.58 6.20
CA LEU A 118 -2.25 -3.65 6.03
C LEU A 118 -2.82 -5.01 6.49
N PHE A 119 -2.72 -6.01 5.61
CA PHE A 119 -3.16 -7.37 5.90
C PHE A 119 -2.07 -8.38 5.60
N VAL A 120 -2.07 -9.48 6.34
CA VAL A 120 -1.19 -10.63 6.12
C VAL A 120 -2.06 -11.87 5.92
N ARG A 121 -1.82 -12.58 4.81
CA ARG A 121 -2.45 -13.86 4.50
C ARG A 121 -1.39 -14.95 4.45
N CYS A 122 -1.43 -15.88 5.39
CA CYS A 122 -0.49 -17.02 5.42
C CYS A 122 -1.21 -18.33 5.10
N CYS A 123 -0.55 -19.18 4.32
CA CYS A 123 -1.05 -20.52 3.98
C CYS A 123 -0.21 -21.57 4.72
N MET A 124 -0.86 -22.45 5.50
CA MET A 124 -0.17 -23.57 6.13
C MET A 124 0.03 -24.70 5.12
N GLU A 125 1.28 -25.14 4.93
CA GLU A 125 1.62 -26.21 3.99
C GLU A 125 1.33 -27.56 4.66
N GLY A 126 0.25 -28.24 4.27
CA GLY A 126 -0.11 -29.57 4.79
C GLY A 126 -1.61 -29.87 4.91
N ASN A 127 -2.48 -28.85 4.81
CA ASN A 127 -3.93 -29.06 4.72
C ASN A 127 -4.45 -28.43 3.43
N LEU A 128 -4.82 -29.26 2.46
CA LEU A 128 -5.60 -28.89 1.27
C LEU A 128 -7.04 -28.44 1.60
N ASN A 129 -7.27 -28.04 2.85
CA ASN A 129 -8.55 -27.63 3.40
C ASN A 129 -8.45 -26.16 3.84
N ASP A 130 -8.40 -25.26 2.85
CA ASP A 130 -8.91 -23.87 2.80
C ASP A 130 -8.86 -22.93 4.04
N GLN A 131 -8.06 -23.21 5.06
CA GLN A 131 -7.90 -22.31 6.21
C GLN A 131 -6.73 -21.35 5.99
N SER A 132 -6.85 -20.49 4.96
CA SER A 132 -5.96 -19.33 4.87
C SER A 132 -6.37 -18.32 5.95
N CYS A 133 -5.48 -18.04 6.89
CA CYS A 133 -5.75 -17.05 7.92
C CYS A 133 -5.44 -15.65 7.36
N LEU A 134 -6.43 -14.76 7.36
CA LEU A 134 -6.25 -13.34 7.06
C LEU A 134 -6.16 -12.58 8.38
N PHE A 135 -5.03 -11.93 8.61
CA PHE A 135 -4.80 -11.09 9.77
C PHE A 135 -4.79 -9.63 9.33
N ALA A 136 -5.67 -8.82 9.90
CA ALA A 136 -5.53 -7.37 9.82
C ALA A 136 -4.50 -6.94 10.87
N LEU A 137 -3.50 -6.16 10.45
CA LEU A 137 -2.55 -5.58 11.38
C LEU A 137 -3.19 -4.36 12.02
N SER A 138 -3.35 -4.39 13.35
CA SER A 138 -3.93 -3.30 14.13
C SER A 138 -3.11 -2.03 13.94
N SER A 139 -3.78 -0.87 13.83
CA SER A 139 -3.11 0.43 13.76
C SER A 139 -2.17 0.70 14.94
N ASP A 140 -2.45 0.14 16.12
CA ASP A 140 -1.57 0.27 17.29
C ASP A 140 -0.27 -0.56 17.16
N SER A 141 -0.27 -1.56 16.27
CA SER A 141 0.89 -2.43 15.98
C SER A 141 1.69 -2.00 14.73
N VAL A 142 1.19 -0.98 14.02
CA VAL A 142 1.81 -0.41 12.82
C VAL A 142 2.31 0.98 13.17
N GLU A 143 3.54 1.08 13.65
CA GLU A 143 4.21 2.38 13.74
C GLU A 143 4.63 2.81 12.33
N THR A 144 3.81 3.66 11.70
CA THR A 144 4.30 4.46 10.57
C THR A 144 5.26 5.51 11.12
N LYS A 145 6.56 5.19 11.23
CA LYS A 145 7.61 6.19 11.54
C LYS A 145 7.67 7.31 10.50
N THR A 146 7.01 7.13 9.36
CA THR A 146 6.75 8.17 8.38
C THR A 146 5.59 9.04 8.88
N GLY A 147 5.88 10.28 9.32
CA GLY A 147 4.84 11.27 9.58
C GLY A 147 3.93 11.49 8.36
N ALA A 148 2.83 12.23 8.53
CA ALA A 148 1.87 12.52 7.46
C ALA A 148 2.59 12.88 6.15
N VAL A 149 2.45 12.05 5.13
CA VAL A 149 3.06 12.30 3.82
C VAL A 149 2.21 13.37 3.16
N VAL A 150 2.80 14.53 2.91
CA VAL A 150 2.11 15.67 2.29
C VAL A 150 2.76 16.02 0.97
N TRP A 151 1.97 16.02 -0.10
CA TRP A 151 2.37 16.45 -1.42
C TRP A 151 1.93 17.90 -1.66
N ARG A 152 2.86 18.71 -2.18
CA ARG A 152 2.60 20.08 -2.63
C ARG A 152 2.46 20.07 -4.14
N ILE A 153 1.22 20.11 -4.63
CA ILE A 153 0.90 20.05 -6.06
C ILE A 153 0.66 21.48 -6.57
N PRO A 154 1.33 21.93 -7.64
CA PRO A 154 1.03 23.22 -8.25
C PRO A 154 -0.44 23.35 -8.67
N SER A 155 -1.06 24.50 -8.38
CA SER A 155 -2.37 24.87 -8.92
C SER A 155 -2.18 25.97 -9.96
N TYR A 156 -2.58 25.70 -11.21
CA TYR A 156 -2.46 26.61 -12.34
C TYR A 156 -3.82 27.03 -12.87
#